data_AF-A0A1G6QJP9-F1
#
_entry.id   AF-A0A1G6QJP9-F1
#
_cell.length_a   1.000
_cell.length_b   1.000
_cell.length_c   1.000
_cell.angle_alpha   90.00
_cell.angle_beta   90.00
_cell.angle_gamma   90.00
#
_symmetry.space_group_name_H-M   'P 1'
#
loop_
_entity.id
_entity.type
_entity.pdbx_description
1 polymer ?
#
loop_
_entity_poly.entity_id
_entity_poly.type
_entity_poly.pdbx_seq_one_letter_code
_entity_poly.pdbx_strand_id
1 'polypeptide(L)'
;MKNPFWSHIFWKSKGLVFGILLSHVVIVAYGQDQVAKYFYDQDAKTPLTYLQLVSPTNGFLVYTDMKGMAILPDSVFKTQIDFNISGFGVNDTLISAFQLLKMDTVFLKMKDFELPEVSINSTLLSELKIGDRRSPIREVKRPIGVIGSDDINYRYTIRVQVPKRSQLLLDQVNICVSQILEKEEQVVVRLLYPLSVKKFKYGKNEQINDFVDLLPSPKIVTIKSAGWNVISFDEPIPIPKGTTDLFILFDLLETGSNSKFAIVEQAVTKDIDLGYYLTGGEIGVFHPDPIHPAVEFIFLKE
;
A
#
# COMPACT_ATOMS: atom_id res chain seq x y z
N MET A 1 -64.41 -30.11 24.92
CA MET A 1 -63.57 -31.24 24.48
C MET A 1 -63.12 -31.99 25.72
N LYS A 2 -63.66 -33.19 25.95
CA LYS A 2 -63.15 -34.14 26.95
C LYS A 2 -62.22 -35.09 26.20
N ASN A 3 -60.98 -35.24 26.64
CA ASN A 3 -60.16 -36.36 26.21
C ASN A 3 -59.31 -36.84 27.38
N PRO A 4 -59.06 -38.15 27.45
CA PRO A 4 -59.32 -38.97 28.62
C PRO A 4 -57.97 -39.33 29.24
N PHE A 5 -57.99 -40.19 30.25
CA PHE A 5 -56.82 -40.76 30.92
C PHE A 5 -56.26 -39.89 32.03
N TRP A 6 -57.15 -39.51 32.94
CA TRP A 6 -56.94 -39.84 34.33
C TRP A 6 -57.66 -41.16 34.64
N SER A 7 -56.91 -42.23 34.88
CA SER A 7 -56.96 -42.88 36.20
C SER A 7 -55.94 -44.01 36.30
N HIS A 8 -55.26 -43.98 37.45
CA HIS A 8 -54.48 -45.06 38.04
C HIS A 8 -55.22 -46.41 37.98
N ILE A 9 -54.47 -47.52 37.98
CA ILE A 9 -54.53 -48.57 39.03
C ILE A 9 -53.65 -49.78 38.64
N PHE A 10 -52.65 -50.01 39.51
CA PHE A 10 -52.12 -51.29 40.02
C PHE A 10 -51.69 -52.45 39.08
N TRP A 11 -50.39 -52.74 39.18
CA TRP A 11 -49.77 -54.02 39.58
C TRP A 11 -50.36 -55.36 39.07
N LYS A 12 -49.58 -56.02 38.22
CA LYS A 12 -49.22 -57.47 38.16
C LYS A 12 -48.87 -57.78 36.69
N SER A 13 -47.66 -58.16 36.32
CA SER A 13 -47.16 -59.49 36.61
C SER A 13 -45.69 -59.62 36.19
N LYS A 14 -44.89 -60.22 37.07
CA LYS A 14 -43.46 -60.53 36.97
C LYS A 14 -43.17 -61.66 35.95
N GLY A 15 -43.71 -61.59 34.74
CA GLY A 15 -43.70 -62.73 33.81
C GLY A 15 -42.92 -62.57 32.51
N LEU A 16 -42.46 -61.36 32.16
CA LEU A 16 -42.03 -61.10 30.78
C LEU A 16 -40.82 -60.17 30.64
N VAL A 17 -39.96 -60.12 31.65
CA VAL A 17 -38.71 -59.32 31.61
C VAL A 17 -37.46 -60.20 31.46
N PHE A 18 -37.60 -61.53 31.52
CA PHE A 18 -36.46 -62.44 31.49
C PHE A 18 -36.21 -63.12 30.12
N GLY A 19 -37.09 -62.91 29.13
CA GLY A 19 -37.00 -63.56 27.81
C GLY A 19 -36.40 -62.71 26.68
N ILE A 20 -36.17 -61.41 26.89
CA ILE A 20 -35.73 -60.47 25.82
C ILE A 20 -34.36 -59.84 26.14
N LEU A 21 -33.79 -60.10 27.32
CA LEU A 21 -32.45 -59.63 27.69
C LEU A 21 -31.32 -60.55 27.23
N LEU A 22 -31.63 -61.56 26.40
CA LEU A 22 -30.67 -62.55 25.88
C LEU A 22 -30.62 -62.64 24.35
N SER A 23 -31.25 -61.71 23.60
CA SER A 23 -30.83 -61.47 22.21
C SER A 23 -29.57 -60.63 22.25
N HIS A 24 -28.45 -61.36 22.32
CA HIS A 24 -27.09 -60.88 22.17
C HIS A 24 -26.97 -60.08 20.87
N VAL A 25 -27.18 -58.77 20.96
CA VAL A 25 -26.59 -57.85 19.99
C VAL A 25 -25.11 -57.78 20.36
N VAL A 26 -24.35 -58.74 19.86
CA VAL A 26 -22.90 -58.58 19.74
C VAL A 26 -22.72 -57.47 18.71
N ILE A 27 -22.60 -56.23 19.20
CA ILE A 27 -22.02 -55.16 18.40
C ILE A 27 -20.55 -55.55 18.25
N VAL A 28 -20.23 -56.29 17.20
CA VAL A 28 -18.84 -56.44 16.75
C VAL A 28 -18.45 -55.05 16.25
N ALA A 29 -17.87 -54.25 17.12
CA ALA A 29 -17.10 -53.09 16.70
C ALA A 29 -15.91 -53.65 15.91
N TYR A 30 -16.06 -53.72 14.59
CA TYR A 30 -14.91 -53.84 13.70
C TYR A 30 -14.14 -52.53 13.81
N GLY A 31 -13.30 -52.42 14.84
CA GLY A 31 -12.23 -51.43 14.84
C GLY A 31 -11.36 -51.73 13.64
N GLN A 32 -11.45 -50.92 12.59
CA GLN A 32 -10.36 -50.87 11.63
C GLN A 32 -9.21 -50.24 12.39
N ASP A 33 -8.17 -51.02 12.65
CA ASP A 33 -6.92 -50.51 13.20
C ASP A 33 -6.43 -49.37 12.28
N GLN A 34 -6.12 -48.22 12.88
CA GLN A 34 -5.67 -47.03 12.20
C GLN A 34 -4.28 -46.66 12.70
N VAL A 35 -3.39 -46.30 11.77
CA VAL A 35 -2.03 -45.87 12.06
C VAL A 35 -1.89 -44.41 11.70
N ALA A 36 -1.44 -43.61 12.67
CA ALA A 36 -1.09 -42.22 12.46
C ALA A 36 0.36 -42.12 11.95
N LYS A 37 0.57 -41.30 10.92
CA LYS A 37 1.89 -40.96 10.37
C LYS A 37 2.04 -39.45 10.30
N TYR A 38 3.22 -38.94 10.68
CA TYR A 38 3.48 -37.51 10.71
C TYR A 38 4.50 -37.09 9.65
N PHE A 39 4.28 -35.94 9.02
CA PHE A 39 5.11 -35.44 7.93
C PHE A 39 5.64 -34.05 8.27
N TYR A 40 6.95 -33.87 8.12
CA TYR A 40 7.66 -32.64 8.47
C TYR A 40 8.64 -32.22 7.38
N ASP A 41 8.90 -30.92 7.30
CA ASP A 41 10.01 -30.37 6.56
C ASP A 41 11.33 -30.92 7.14
N GLN A 42 12.19 -31.45 6.28
CA GLN A 42 13.49 -31.97 6.65
C GLN A 42 14.39 -30.91 7.29
N ASP A 43 14.33 -29.66 6.83
CA ASP A 43 15.21 -28.58 7.28
C ASP A 43 14.55 -27.73 8.37
N ALA A 44 13.35 -27.21 8.10
CA ALA A 44 12.66 -26.33 9.06
C ALA A 44 12.01 -27.07 10.24
N LYS A 45 11.88 -28.41 10.15
CA LYS A 45 11.19 -29.25 11.16
C LYS A 45 9.76 -28.81 11.46
N THR A 46 9.12 -28.13 10.52
CA THR A 46 7.72 -27.69 10.59
C THR A 46 6.79 -28.76 10.02
N PRO A 47 5.56 -28.91 10.55
CA PRO A 47 4.61 -29.89 10.04
C PRO A 47 4.17 -29.53 8.62
N LEU A 48 4.16 -30.52 7.73
CA LEU A 48 3.73 -30.35 6.35
C LEU A 48 2.23 -30.62 6.25
N THR A 49 1.46 -29.54 6.14
CA THR A 49 0.00 -29.56 6.11
C THR A 49 -0.54 -29.78 4.70
N TYR A 50 -1.71 -30.40 4.58
CA TYR A 50 -2.39 -30.66 3.31
C TYR A 50 -1.55 -31.41 2.26
N LEU A 51 -0.53 -32.16 2.70
CA LEU A 51 0.18 -33.08 1.83
C LEU A 51 -0.78 -34.14 1.33
N GLN A 52 -0.73 -34.39 0.03
CA GLN A 52 -1.53 -35.38 -0.64
C GLN A 52 -0.75 -36.70 -0.70
N LEU A 53 -1.32 -37.76 -0.14
CA LEU A 53 -0.80 -39.12 -0.27
C LEU A 53 -1.73 -39.91 -1.17
N VAL A 54 -1.26 -40.26 -2.36
CA VAL A 54 -2.03 -41.00 -3.37
C VAL A 54 -1.36 -42.33 -3.65
N SER A 55 -2.13 -43.42 -3.60
CA SER A 55 -1.67 -44.69 -4.15
C SER A 55 -2.09 -44.78 -5.63
N PRO A 56 -1.14 -44.79 -6.57
CA PRO A 56 -1.45 -44.81 -8.00
C PRO A 56 -2.08 -46.14 -8.45
N THR A 57 -1.95 -47.20 -7.65
CA THR A 57 -2.42 -48.56 -8.01
C THR A 57 -3.87 -48.83 -7.63
N ASN A 58 -4.39 -48.21 -6.57
CA ASN A 58 -5.74 -48.46 -6.07
C ASN A 58 -6.57 -47.18 -5.86
N GLY A 59 -6.04 -46.01 -6.20
CA GLY A 59 -6.74 -44.73 -6.09
C GLY A 59 -7.01 -44.27 -4.66
N PHE A 60 -6.38 -44.90 -3.66
CA PHE A 60 -6.47 -44.44 -2.28
C PHE A 60 -5.86 -43.04 -2.15
N LEU A 61 -6.54 -42.17 -1.42
CA LEU A 61 -6.18 -40.76 -1.25
C LEU A 61 -6.41 -40.35 0.20
N VAL A 62 -5.40 -39.73 0.82
CA VAL A 62 -5.50 -39.09 2.12
C VAL A 62 -4.69 -37.80 2.14
N TYR A 63 -5.10 -36.86 2.99
CA TYR A 63 -4.40 -35.60 3.19
C TYR A 63 -3.89 -35.50 4.63
N THR A 64 -2.75 -34.83 4.82
CA THR A 64 -2.29 -34.47 6.17
C THR A 64 -3.10 -33.30 6.74
N ASP A 65 -3.31 -33.31 8.05
CA ASP A 65 -3.99 -32.24 8.78
C ASP A 65 -3.06 -31.05 9.10
N MET A 66 -3.54 -30.12 9.93
CA MET A 66 -2.77 -28.94 10.38
C MET A 66 -1.54 -29.28 11.24
N LYS A 67 -1.44 -30.51 11.75
CA LYS A 67 -0.28 -31.01 12.50
C LYS A 67 0.64 -31.88 11.62
N GLY A 68 0.38 -31.93 10.32
CA GLY A 68 1.10 -32.80 9.39
C GLY A 68 0.78 -34.28 9.60
N MET A 69 -0.33 -34.62 10.24
CA MET A 69 -0.71 -36.01 10.54
C MET A 69 -1.65 -36.56 9.47
N ALA A 70 -1.36 -37.77 8.98
CA ALA A 70 -2.27 -38.57 8.17
C ALA A 70 -2.67 -39.84 8.93
N ILE A 71 -3.96 -40.15 8.95
CA ILE A 71 -4.49 -41.38 9.56
C ILE A 71 -4.77 -42.37 8.43
N LEU A 72 -4.08 -43.51 8.47
CA LEU A 72 -4.12 -44.55 7.44
C LEU A 72 -4.72 -45.83 8.02
N PRO A 73 -5.70 -46.47 7.36
CA PRO A 73 -6.23 -47.74 7.85
C PRO A 73 -5.22 -48.88 7.64
N ASP A 74 -5.14 -49.81 8.58
CA ASP A 74 -4.18 -50.94 8.55
C ASP A 74 -4.23 -51.79 7.28
N SER A 75 -5.40 -51.86 6.64
CA SER A 75 -5.62 -52.57 5.38
C SER A 75 -4.69 -52.11 4.26
N VAL A 76 -4.34 -50.83 4.25
CA VAL A 76 -3.46 -50.20 3.27
C VAL A 76 -2.04 -50.73 3.36
N PHE A 77 -1.57 -51.06 4.57
CA PHE A 77 -0.23 -51.61 4.79
C PHE A 77 -0.13 -53.12 4.54
N LYS A 78 -1.27 -53.81 4.49
CA LYS A 78 -1.35 -55.24 4.16
C LYS A 78 -1.24 -55.49 2.65
N THR A 79 -1.43 -54.47 1.84
CA THR A 79 -1.23 -54.50 0.40
C THR A 79 0.14 -53.92 0.05
N GLN A 80 0.88 -54.58 -0.86
CA GLN A 80 2.13 -54.04 -1.42
C GLN A 80 1.80 -52.87 -2.37
N ILE A 81 1.49 -51.71 -1.79
CA ILE A 81 1.22 -50.48 -2.52
C ILE A 81 2.30 -49.44 -2.24
N ASP A 82 2.50 -48.55 -3.20
CA ASP A 82 3.34 -47.37 -3.06
C ASP A 82 2.45 -46.13 -2.95
N PHE A 83 2.96 -45.13 -2.25
CA PHE A 83 2.36 -43.82 -2.08
C PHE A 83 3.19 -42.78 -2.81
N ASN A 84 2.55 -42.06 -3.72
CA ASN A 84 3.06 -40.78 -4.18
C ASN A 84 2.62 -39.69 -3.21
N ILE A 85 3.59 -39.01 -2.60
CA ILE A 85 3.38 -37.93 -1.65
C ILE A 85 3.76 -36.62 -2.35
N SER A 86 2.78 -35.74 -2.51
CA SER A 86 2.95 -34.46 -3.21
C SER A 86 2.29 -33.32 -2.44
N GLY A 87 2.80 -32.11 -2.60
CA GLY A 87 2.22 -30.92 -1.98
C GLY A 87 2.92 -29.64 -2.39
N PHE A 88 2.36 -28.50 -2.00
CA PHE A 88 2.91 -27.21 -2.37
C PHE A 88 4.32 -27.03 -1.80
N GLY A 89 5.30 -26.78 -2.67
CA GLY A 89 6.68 -26.54 -2.27
C GLY A 89 7.44 -27.78 -1.78
N VAL A 90 6.91 -29.00 -1.97
CA VAL A 90 7.57 -30.25 -1.58
C VAL A 90 7.94 -31.03 -2.84
N ASN A 91 9.07 -31.75 -2.83
CA ASN A 91 9.40 -32.66 -3.93
C ASN A 91 8.51 -33.90 -3.87
N ASP A 92 7.87 -34.23 -5.00
CA ASP A 92 7.07 -35.44 -5.13
C ASP A 92 7.92 -36.67 -4.73
N THR A 93 7.43 -37.42 -3.76
CA THR A 93 8.17 -38.50 -3.12
C THR A 93 7.37 -39.79 -3.21
N LEU A 94 7.98 -40.84 -3.77
CA LEU A 94 7.40 -42.18 -3.80
C LEU A 94 7.90 -43.00 -2.61
N ILE A 95 6.99 -43.53 -1.79
CA ILE A 95 7.32 -44.38 -0.64
C ILE A 95 6.43 -45.62 -0.57
N SER A 96 7.02 -46.80 -0.33
CA SER A 96 6.22 -48.01 -0.15
C SER A 96 5.46 -48.00 1.18
N ALA A 97 4.24 -48.55 1.21
CA ALA A 97 3.45 -48.66 2.44
C ALA A 97 4.22 -49.40 3.55
N PHE A 98 4.99 -50.42 3.19
CA PHE A 98 5.83 -51.15 4.15
C PHE A 98 6.93 -50.28 4.79
N GLN A 99 7.56 -49.39 4.02
CA GLN A 99 8.53 -48.44 4.56
C GLN A 99 7.84 -47.40 5.43
N LEU A 100 6.71 -46.86 4.96
CA LEU A 100 5.92 -45.88 5.72
C LEU A 100 5.44 -46.46 7.06
N LEU A 101 5.03 -47.73 7.10
CA LEU A 101 4.60 -48.40 8.33
C LEU A 101 5.70 -48.39 9.41
N LYS A 102 6.97 -48.55 9.02
CA LYS A 102 8.13 -48.60 9.92
C LYS A 102 8.55 -47.24 10.46
N MET A 103 8.04 -46.15 9.89
CA MET A 103 8.40 -44.78 10.25
C MET A 103 7.23 -44.12 10.95
N ASP A 104 7.38 -43.61 12.16
CA ASP A 104 6.31 -42.82 12.80
C ASP A 104 6.25 -41.40 12.22
N THR A 105 7.42 -40.89 11.82
CA THR A 105 7.61 -39.56 11.26
C THR A 105 8.42 -39.64 9.97
N VAL A 106 7.98 -38.91 8.95
CA VAL A 106 8.62 -38.78 7.64
C VAL A 106 9.09 -37.34 7.47
N PHE A 107 10.36 -37.17 7.11
CA PHE A 107 10.94 -35.86 6.77
C PHE A 107 11.07 -35.74 5.26
N LEU A 108 10.45 -34.72 4.66
CA LEU A 108 10.48 -34.47 3.23
C LEU A 108 11.30 -33.22 2.93
N LYS A 109 12.06 -33.26 1.83
CA LYS A 109 12.83 -32.12 1.36
C LYS A 109 11.93 -31.17 0.57
N MET A 110 11.97 -29.88 0.91
CA MET A 110 11.29 -28.83 0.17
C MET A 110 11.88 -28.68 -1.25
N LYS A 111 11.07 -28.19 -2.17
CA LYS A 111 11.48 -27.87 -3.53
C LYS A 111 12.17 -26.51 -3.52
N ASP A 112 13.46 -26.52 -3.81
CA ASP A 112 14.23 -25.30 -4.02
C ASP A 112 13.82 -24.69 -5.36
N PHE A 113 13.26 -23.48 -5.34
CA PHE A 113 13.00 -22.70 -6.56
C PHE A 113 14.07 -21.61 -6.67
N GLU A 114 14.92 -21.70 -7.68
CA GLU A 114 15.74 -20.55 -8.08
C GLU A 114 14.83 -19.52 -8.74
N LEU A 115 14.55 -18.42 -8.05
CA LEU A 115 13.89 -17.27 -8.67
C LEU A 115 14.87 -16.64 -9.66
N PRO A 116 14.43 -16.28 -10.88
CA PRO A 116 15.28 -15.54 -11.79
C PRO A 116 15.69 -14.22 -11.14
N GLU A 117 16.98 -14.03 -10.89
CA GLU A 117 17.52 -12.72 -10.55
C GLU A 117 17.36 -11.81 -11.77
N VAL A 118 16.39 -10.90 -11.71
CA VAL A 118 16.24 -9.84 -12.69
C VAL A 118 17.08 -8.66 -12.21
N SER A 119 18.26 -8.47 -12.79
CA SER A 119 19.02 -7.23 -12.63
C SER A 119 18.31 -6.11 -13.38
N ILE A 120 17.64 -5.21 -12.65
CA ILE A 120 17.11 -3.97 -13.23
C ILE A 120 18.30 -3.03 -13.40
N ASN A 121 18.75 -2.84 -14.64
CA ASN A 121 19.71 -1.78 -14.98
C ASN A 121 19.01 -0.43 -14.83
N SER A 122 18.97 0.10 -13.61
CA SER A 122 18.52 1.46 -13.34
C SER A 122 19.64 2.42 -13.75
N THR A 123 19.39 3.26 -14.76
CA THR A 123 20.25 4.40 -15.04
C THR A 123 20.26 5.29 -13.80
N LEU A 124 21.45 5.56 -13.22
CA LEU A 124 21.55 6.38 -12.03
C LEU A 124 21.02 7.79 -12.35
N LEU A 125 19.80 8.09 -11.91
CA LEU A 125 19.21 9.41 -12.08
C LEU A 125 20.04 10.43 -11.29
N SER A 126 20.41 11.52 -11.96
CA SER A 126 21.12 12.64 -11.34
C SER A 126 20.12 13.68 -10.83
N GLU A 127 20.49 14.39 -9.76
CA GLU A 127 19.68 15.48 -9.23
C GLU A 127 19.90 16.79 -10.01
N LEU A 128 18.81 17.50 -10.29
CA LEU A 128 18.80 18.89 -10.71
C LEU A 128 18.03 19.71 -9.67
N LYS A 129 18.68 20.72 -9.09
CA LYS A 129 18.08 21.63 -8.12
C LYS A 129 17.84 22.99 -8.77
N ILE A 130 16.64 23.53 -8.57
CA ILE A 130 16.29 24.90 -8.97
C ILE A 130 15.83 25.64 -7.71
N GLY A 131 16.54 26.70 -7.35
CA GLY A 131 16.45 27.34 -6.03
C GLY A 131 17.66 27.01 -5.18
N ASP A 132 17.79 27.67 -4.03
CA ASP A 132 18.92 27.45 -3.13
C ASP A 132 18.50 27.56 -1.67
N ARG A 133 18.33 26.41 -1.00
CA ARG A 133 17.96 26.38 0.42
C ARG A 133 18.97 27.07 1.36
N ARG A 134 20.21 27.27 0.91
CA ARG A 134 21.31 27.87 1.70
C ARG A 134 21.43 29.37 1.54
N SER A 135 20.79 29.95 0.53
CA SER A 135 20.87 31.39 0.29
C SER A 135 20.17 32.18 1.42
N PRO A 136 20.68 33.38 1.78
CA PRO A 136 20.08 34.19 2.84
C PRO A 136 18.61 34.49 2.58
N ILE A 137 17.78 34.22 3.59
CA ILE A 137 16.35 34.53 3.56
C ILE A 137 16.06 35.89 4.19
N ARG A 138 15.05 36.58 3.67
CA ARG A 138 14.49 37.80 4.23
C ARG A 138 13.10 37.50 4.76
N GLU A 139 12.92 37.80 6.04
CA GLU A 139 11.67 37.54 6.73
C GLU A 139 10.53 38.41 6.18
N VAL A 140 9.40 37.77 5.88
CA VAL A 140 8.17 38.42 5.46
C VAL A 140 7.27 38.63 6.68
N LYS A 141 6.71 39.82 6.86
CA LYS A 141 5.92 40.14 8.07
C LYS A 141 4.41 40.05 7.87
N ARG A 142 3.95 39.82 6.64
CA ARG A 142 2.53 39.74 6.26
C ARG A 142 2.35 38.77 5.09
N PRO A 143 1.24 38.00 5.04
CA PRO A 143 0.88 37.26 3.84
C PRO A 143 0.74 38.17 2.61
N ILE A 144 0.76 37.57 1.40
CA ILE A 144 0.45 38.31 0.17
C ILE A 144 -1.01 38.78 0.24
N GLY A 145 -1.24 40.06 -0.03
CA GLY A 145 -2.56 40.68 -0.04
C GLY A 145 -2.59 41.91 -0.95
N VAL A 146 -3.80 42.33 -1.35
CA VAL A 146 -3.99 43.61 -2.05
C VAL A 146 -3.89 44.74 -1.03
N ILE A 147 -3.11 45.79 -1.32
CA ILE A 147 -3.15 47.01 -0.51
C ILE A 147 -4.53 47.67 -0.69
N GLY A 148 -5.33 47.73 0.38
CA GLY A 148 -6.59 48.46 0.41
C GLY A 148 -7.86 47.67 0.05
N SER A 149 -7.80 46.33 0.02
CA SER A 149 -8.99 45.47 -0.10
C SER A 149 -8.90 44.31 0.87
N ASP A 150 -9.83 44.24 1.82
CA ASP A 150 -9.90 43.19 2.85
C ASP A 150 -10.55 41.88 2.32
N ASP A 151 -11.14 41.92 1.12
CA ASP A 151 -11.94 40.82 0.56
C ASP A 151 -11.19 39.94 -0.47
N ILE A 152 -10.03 40.38 -0.97
CA ILE A 152 -9.26 39.63 -1.98
C ILE A 152 -8.02 39.01 -1.33
N ASN A 153 -8.15 37.76 -0.92
CA ASN A 153 -7.03 36.94 -0.45
C ASN A 153 -6.27 36.38 -1.66
N TYR A 154 -5.07 36.90 -1.92
CA TYR A 154 -4.16 36.24 -2.85
C TYR A 154 -3.66 34.94 -2.24
N ARG A 155 -3.68 33.89 -3.06
CA ARG A 155 -3.02 32.62 -2.77
C ARG A 155 -1.64 32.60 -3.41
N TYR A 156 -0.67 31.94 -2.80
CA TYR A 156 0.68 31.90 -3.36
C TYR A 156 0.68 31.03 -4.62
N THR A 157 1.24 31.56 -5.69
CA THR A 157 1.67 30.76 -6.84
C THR A 157 3.16 30.98 -7.04
N ILE A 158 3.90 29.96 -7.43
CA ILE A 158 5.30 30.10 -7.75
C ILE A 158 5.51 29.54 -9.14
N ARG A 159 6.07 30.36 -10.02
CA ARG A 159 6.52 29.94 -11.35
C ARG A 159 7.96 29.50 -11.23
N VAL A 160 8.29 28.34 -11.78
CA VAL A 160 9.67 27.87 -11.94
C VAL A 160 9.95 27.57 -13.41
N GLN A 161 11.05 28.12 -13.92
CA GLN A 161 11.55 27.86 -15.26
C GLN A 161 12.38 26.59 -15.25
N VAL A 162 12.01 25.62 -16.08
CA VAL A 162 12.68 24.31 -16.17
C VAL A 162 13.40 24.11 -17.51
N PRO A 163 14.54 23.39 -17.54
CA PRO A 163 15.28 23.12 -18.78
C PRO A 163 14.49 22.25 -19.77
N LYS A 164 14.39 22.70 -21.03
CA LYS A 164 13.62 22.02 -22.11
C LYS A 164 14.05 20.60 -22.50
N ARG A 165 15.27 20.17 -22.16
CA ARG A 165 15.97 19.10 -22.90
C ARG A 165 16.04 17.75 -22.19
N SER A 166 15.77 17.68 -20.90
CA SER A 166 15.84 16.43 -20.10
C SER A 166 14.44 15.96 -19.74
N GLN A 167 14.23 14.65 -19.71
CA GLN A 167 13.10 14.08 -18.98
C GLN A 167 13.33 14.37 -17.50
N LEU A 168 12.48 15.22 -16.93
CA LEU A 168 12.57 15.61 -15.53
C LEU A 168 11.45 14.90 -14.77
N LEU A 169 11.78 14.37 -13.61
CA LEU A 169 10.82 13.88 -12.63
C LEU A 169 10.93 14.79 -11.41
N LEU A 170 9.86 15.49 -11.02
CA LEU A 170 9.86 16.29 -9.81
C LEU A 170 9.71 15.37 -8.60
N ASP A 171 10.75 15.30 -7.76
CA ASP A 171 10.77 14.46 -6.56
C ASP A 171 10.23 15.20 -5.35
N GLN A 172 10.71 16.44 -5.13
CA GLN A 172 10.42 17.21 -3.92
C GLN A 172 10.36 18.71 -4.19
N VAL A 173 9.55 19.41 -3.38
CA VAL A 173 9.54 20.87 -3.29
C VAL A 173 9.79 21.28 -1.84
N ASN A 174 10.82 22.08 -1.62
CA ASN A 174 11.11 22.68 -0.34
C ASN A 174 10.59 24.11 -0.33
N ILE A 175 9.85 24.49 0.72
CA ILE A 175 9.36 25.86 0.90
C ILE A 175 9.79 26.39 2.27
N CYS A 176 10.20 27.65 2.34
CA CYS A 176 10.53 28.29 3.61
C CYS A 176 9.39 29.22 4.06
N VAL A 177 8.77 28.86 5.17
CA VAL A 177 7.59 29.55 5.72
C VAL A 177 8.02 30.55 6.79
N SER A 178 7.38 31.71 6.79
CA SER A 178 7.68 32.81 7.70
C SER A 178 7.36 32.49 9.17
N GLN A 179 8.10 33.14 10.07
CA GLN A 179 7.90 33.13 11.52
C GLN A 179 6.57 33.75 11.97
N ILE A 180 5.83 34.44 11.07
CA ILE A 180 4.49 34.93 11.41
C ILE A 180 3.44 33.80 11.47
N LEU A 181 3.79 32.58 11.05
CA LEU A 181 2.91 31.42 11.18
C LEU A 181 2.71 31.05 12.66
N GLU A 182 1.51 31.30 13.18
CA GLU A 182 1.16 31.07 14.59
C GLU A 182 0.63 29.66 14.88
N LYS A 183 -0.01 29.03 13.88
CA LYS A 183 -0.64 27.71 13.98
C LYS A 183 -0.30 26.83 12.78
N GLU A 184 -0.45 25.52 12.95
CA GLU A 184 -0.38 24.57 11.83
C GLU A 184 -1.46 24.93 10.78
N GLU A 185 -1.09 24.87 9.50
CA GLU A 185 -1.97 25.19 8.38
C GLU A 185 -2.00 24.04 7.38
N GLN A 186 -3.18 23.78 6.81
CA GLN A 186 -3.35 22.82 5.71
C GLN A 186 -3.44 23.57 4.38
N VAL A 187 -2.52 23.23 3.48
CA VAL A 187 -2.38 23.86 2.17
C VAL A 187 -2.65 22.83 1.09
N VAL A 188 -3.56 23.15 0.19
CA VAL A 188 -3.80 22.42 -1.06
C VAL A 188 -2.74 22.86 -2.07
N VAL A 189 -1.99 21.88 -2.54
CA VAL A 189 -0.93 22.03 -3.54
C VAL A 189 -1.43 21.50 -4.88
N ARG A 190 -1.33 22.34 -5.90
CA ARG A 190 -1.51 21.94 -7.30
C ARG A 190 -0.24 22.22 -8.08
N LEU A 191 0.11 21.32 -8.99
CA LEU A 191 1.24 21.48 -9.88
C LEU A 191 0.71 21.58 -11.31
N LEU A 192 1.00 22.69 -11.97
CA LEU A 192 0.40 23.10 -13.22
C LEU A 192 1.49 23.39 -14.27
N TYR A 193 1.17 23.15 -15.53
CA TYR A 193 1.93 23.70 -16.66
C TYR A 193 0.98 24.31 -17.69
N PRO A 194 1.39 25.36 -18.42
CA PRO A 194 0.52 26.03 -19.37
C PRO A 194 0.23 25.13 -20.59
N LEU A 195 -1.03 25.07 -21.02
CA LEU A 195 -1.48 24.36 -22.24
C LEU A 195 -0.86 24.96 -23.51
N SER A 196 -0.64 26.27 -23.50
CA SER A 196 -0.22 27.00 -24.68
C SER A 196 1.30 27.11 -24.78
N VAL A 197 1.83 26.98 -25.99
CA VAL A 197 3.24 27.31 -26.33
C VAL A 197 3.52 28.82 -26.21
N LYS A 198 2.51 29.65 -25.92
CA LYS A 198 2.73 31.07 -25.68
C LYS A 198 3.44 31.21 -24.34
N LYS A 199 4.63 31.80 -24.40
CA LYS A 199 5.39 32.20 -23.22
C LYS A 199 4.49 33.03 -22.30
N PHE A 200 4.47 32.64 -21.03
CA PHE A 200 3.85 33.42 -19.96
C PHE A 200 4.34 34.89 -20.00
N LYS A 201 3.46 35.84 -19.68
CA LYS A 201 3.77 37.27 -19.66
C LYS A 201 3.56 37.85 -18.26
N TYR A 202 4.61 38.44 -17.71
CA TYR A 202 4.55 39.15 -16.42
C TYR A 202 3.46 40.22 -16.39
N GLY A 203 2.75 40.32 -15.27
CA GLY A 203 1.70 41.33 -15.07
C GLY A 203 0.40 41.09 -15.86
N LYS A 204 0.26 39.95 -16.57
CA LYS A 204 -0.98 39.53 -17.20
C LYS A 204 -1.58 38.36 -16.39
N ASN A 205 -2.88 38.45 -16.10
CA ASN A 205 -3.64 37.33 -15.54
C ASN A 205 -3.97 36.34 -16.67
N GLU A 206 -3.63 35.06 -16.45
CA GLU A 206 -4.10 33.93 -17.27
C GLU A 206 -5.17 33.16 -16.48
N GLN A 207 -6.02 32.40 -17.17
CA GLN A 207 -7.07 31.62 -16.50
C GLN A 207 -6.53 30.23 -16.14
N ILE A 208 -6.97 29.65 -15.03
CA ILE A 208 -6.54 28.31 -14.60
C ILE A 208 -6.86 27.23 -15.62
N ASN A 209 -7.91 27.43 -16.43
CA ASN A 209 -8.28 26.54 -17.53
C ASN A 209 -7.28 26.59 -18.70
N ASP A 210 -6.35 27.54 -18.72
CA ASP A 210 -5.23 27.60 -19.66
C ASP A 210 -4.04 26.74 -19.21
N PHE A 211 -4.19 25.98 -18.12
CA PHE A 211 -3.18 25.10 -17.55
C PHE A 211 -3.68 23.65 -17.46
N VAL A 212 -2.72 22.73 -17.32
CA VAL A 212 -2.98 21.30 -17.04
C VAL A 212 -2.39 20.96 -15.68
N ASP A 213 -3.18 20.30 -14.84
CA ASP A 213 -2.69 19.67 -13.61
C ASP A 213 -1.84 18.44 -13.92
N LEU A 214 -0.64 18.39 -13.32
CA LEU A 214 0.22 17.22 -13.32
C LEU A 214 -0.15 16.21 -12.25
N LEU A 215 -0.90 16.65 -11.23
CA LEU A 215 -1.39 15.78 -10.18
C LEU A 215 -2.80 15.28 -10.53
N PRO A 216 -3.11 13.99 -10.34
CA PRO A 216 -4.45 13.45 -10.59
C PRO A 216 -5.49 14.01 -9.61
N SER A 217 -5.05 14.47 -8.45
CA SER A 217 -5.86 15.17 -7.45
C SER A 217 -5.01 16.22 -6.72
N PRO A 218 -5.61 17.31 -6.21
CA PRO A 218 -4.87 18.29 -5.40
C PRO A 218 -4.28 17.62 -4.16
N LYS A 219 -2.99 17.88 -3.88
CA LYS A 219 -2.30 17.30 -2.72
C LYS A 219 -2.50 18.18 -1.50
N ILE A 220 -3.03 17.63 -0.41
CA ILE A 220 -3.14 18.36 0.86
C ILE A 220 -1.84 18.16 1.63
N VAL A 221 -1.22 19.26 2.04
CA VAL A 221 0.03 19.30 2.79
C VAL A 221 -0.18 20.04 4.09
N THR A 222 0.27 19.45 5.18
CA THR A 222 0.27 20.06 6.51
C THR A 222 1.59 20.79 6.76
N ILE A 223 1.52 22.10 6.98
CA ILE A 223 2.65 22.94 7.37
C ILE A 223 2.62 23.15 8.88
N LYS A 224 3.51 22.45 9.59
CA LYS A 224 3.49 22.39 11.06
C LYS A 224 4.15 23.58 11.74
N SER A 225 5.16 24.18 11.11
CA SER A 225 5.92 25.27 11.69
C SER A 225 6.55 26.18 10.64
N ALA A 226 6.95 27.37 11.08
CA ALA A 226 7.83 28.25 10.33
C ALA A 226 9.18 27.56 10.00
N GLY A 227 9.88 28.11 9.01
CA GLY A 227 11.12 27.58 8.46
C GLY A 227 10.93 26.67 7.25
N TRP A 228 11.96 25.90 6.93
CA TRP A 228 11.96 25.02 5.76
C TRP A 228 11.10 23.78 5.96
N ASN A 229 10.08 23.64 5.12
CA ASN A 229 9.18 22.51 5.05
C ASN A 229 9.40 21.76 3.73
N VAL A 230 9.30 20.43 3.78
CA VAL A 230 9.47 19.55 2.62
C VAL A 230 8.09 19.07 2.16
N ILE A 231 7.85 19.18 0.87
CA ILE A 231 6.67 18.64 0.19
C ILE A 231 7.16 17.50 -0.69
N SER A 232 6.99 16.28 -0.19
CA SER A 232 7.32 15.06 -0.91
C SER A 232 6.10 14.54 -1.67
N PHE A 233 6.32 13.92 -2.82
CA PHE A 233 5.29 13.22 -3.59
C PHE A 233 5.37 11.71 -3.36
N ASP A 234 4.25 11.00 -3.55
CA ASP A 234 4.20 9.56 -3.29
C ASP A 234 5.05 8.81 -4.34
N GLU A 235 5.07 9.36 -5.56
CA GLU A 235 5.97 9.00 -6.65
C GLU A 235 6.50 10.29 -7.31
N PRO A 236 7.72 10.29 -7.89
CA PRO A 236 8.24 11.43 -8.63
C PRO A 236 7.32 11.81 -9.81
N ILE A 237 6.97 13.09 -9.93
CA ILE A 237 5.99 13.56 -10.92
C ILE A 237 6.68 13.77 -12.27
N PRO A 238 6.27 13.06 -13.34
CA PRO A 238 6.86 13.25 -14.65
C PRO A 238 6.50 14.61 -15.25
N ILE A 239 7.50 15.39 -15.64
CA ILE A 239 7.30 16.66 -16.33
C ILE A 239 7.21 16.41 -17.84
N PRO A 240 6.11 16.84 -18.50
CA PRO A 240 5.95 16.65 -19.94
C PRO A 240 7.10 17.26 -20.74
N LYS A 241 7.53 16.55 -21.79
CA LYS A 241 8.63 16.99 -22.65
C LYS A 241 8.27 18.33 -23.33
N GLY A 242 9.18 19.29 -23.25
CA GLY A 242 9.02 20.61 -23.86
C GLY A 242 8.40 21.67 -22.95
N THR A 243 7.92 21.29 -21.76
CA THR A 243 7.52 22.24 -20.71
C THR A 243 8.70 23.13 -20.31
N THR A 244 8.47 24.44 -20.28
CA THR A 244 9.46 25.45 -19.84
C THR A 244 9.12 26.10 -18.53
N ASP A 245 7.84 26.09 -18.18
CA ASP A 245 7.30 26.82 -17.05
C ASP A 245 6.41 25.86 -16.29
N LEU A 246 6.74 25.66 -15.02
CA LEU A 246 5.89 24.97 -14.07
C LEU A 246 5.37 25.99 -13.06
N PHE A 247 4.17 25.76 -12.59
CA PHE A 247 3.52 26.57 -11.59
C PHE A 247 3.13 25.66 -10.44
N ILE A 248 3.54 26.01 -9.23
CA ILE A 248 3.02 25.40 -8.01
C ILE A 248 2.10 26.39 -7.34
N LEU A 249 0.89 25.92 -7.02
CA LEU A 249 -0.17 26.73 -6.44
C LEU A 249 -0.43 26.23 -5.03
N PHE A 250 -0.47 27.17 -4.09
CA PHE A 250 -0.73 26.94 -2.68
C PHE A 250 -2.05 27.59 -2.30
N ASP A 251 -3.12 26.80 -2.29
CA ASP A 251 -4.43 27.25 -1.85
C ASP A 251 -4.65 26.86 -0.38
N LEU A 252 -5.12 27.79 0.44
CA LEU A 252 -5.39 27.50 1.84
C LEU A 252 -6.80 26.91 1.95
N LEU A 253 -6.92 25.78 2.67
CA LEU A 253 -8.21 25.13 2.93
C LEU A 253 -9.15 25.98 3.80
N GLU A 254 -8.59 26.91 4.60
CA GLU A 254 -9.40 27.80 5.44
C GLU A 254 -10.10 28.91 4.63
N THR A 255 -11.39 29.06 4.91
CA THR A 255 -12.30 30.11 4.41
C THR A 255 -12.20 31.42 5.18
N GLY A 256 -11.36 31.50 6.22
CA GLY A 256 -11.17 32.72 7.03
C GLY A 256 -10.00 33.60 6.57
N SER A 257 -10.17 34.92 6.59
CA SER A 257 -9.18 35.94 6.19
C SER A 257 -7.97 36.09 7.13
N ASN A 258 -7.83 35.25 8.15
CA ASN A 258 -6.85 35.44 9.23
C ASN A 258 -5.61 34.55 9.15
N SER A 259 -5.48 33.70 8.12
CA SER A 259 -4.29 32.85 8.00
C SER A 259 -3.03 33.70 7.88
N LYS A 260 -2.01 33.32 8.68
CA LYS A 260 -0.69 33.96 8.66
C LYS A 260 0.30 33.19 7.78
N PHE A 261 -0.17 32.30 6.91
CA PHE A 261 0.71 31.59 6.00
C PHE A 261 1.42 32.56 5.05
N ALA A 262 2.75 32.62 5.13
CA ALA A 262 3.57 33.40 4.23
C ALA A 262 4.88 32.68 3.90
N ILE A 263 5.32 32.80 2.65
CA ILE A 263 6.60 32.26 2.20
C ILE A 263 7.63 33.39 2.34
N VAL A 264 8.79 33.10 2.94
CA VAL A 264 9.84 34.10 3.09
C VAL A 264 10.48 34.44 1.74
N GLU A 265 11.16 35.57 1.70
CA GLU A 265 11.84 36.07 0.52
C GLU A 265 13.29 35.57 0.47
N GLN A 266 13.87 35.47 -0.72
CA GLN A 266 15.27 35.12 -0.94
C GLN A 266 15.89 35.98 -2.03
N ALA A 267 17.17 36.31 -1.86
CA ALA A 267 17.94 37.04 -2.86
C ALA A 267 18.37 36.11 -3.99
N VAL A 268 17.99 36.47 -5.22
CA VAL A 268 18.42 35.87 -6.49
C VAL A 268 18.08 34.39 -6.69
N THR A 269 17.00 34.15 -7.43
CA THR A 269 16.77 32.91 -8.18
C THR A 269 16.15 33.28 -9.53
N LYS A 270 16.98 33.42 -10.58
CA LYS A 270 16.53 33.86 -11.92
C LYS A 270 15.46 32.96 -12.56
N ASP A 271 15.33 31.75 -12.05
CA ASP A 271 14.44 30.72 -12.56
C ASP A 271 13.17 30.56 -11.72
N ILE A 272 12.98 31.35 -10.66
CA ILE A 272 11.82 31.24 -9.77
C ILE A 272 11.17 32.61 -9.64
N ASP A 273 9.90 32.74 -10.01
CA ASP A 273 9.16 33.98 -9.86
C ASP A 273 8.01 33.82 -8.88
N LEU A 274 7.78 34.85 -8.07
CA LEU A 274 6.59 34.92 -7.23
C LEU A 274 5.36 35.27 -8.08
N GLY A 275 4.30 34.51 -7.89
CA GLY A 275 3.00 34.78 -8.45
C GLY A 275 1.88 34.71 -7.43
N TYR A 276 0.68 34.87 -7.94
CA TYR A 276 -0.54 34.87 -7.16
C TYR A 276 -1.63 34.10 -7.88
N TYR A 277 -2.50 33.52 -7.08
CA TYR A 277 -3.75 32.92 -7.53
C TYR A 277 -4.92 33.62 -6.86
N LEU A 278 -5.93 33.94 -7.66
CA LEU A 278 -7.20 34.47 -7.20
C LEU A 278 -8.24 33.36 -7.21
N THR A 279 -9.08 33.30 -6.18
CA THR A 279 -10.15 32.30 -6.03
C THR A 279 -11.14 32.27 -7.20
N GLY A 280 -11.19 33.33 -8.02
CA GLY A 280 -11.91 33.36 -9.30
C GLY A 280 -11.29 32.53 -10.43
N GLY A 281 -10.17 31.85 -10.21
CA GLY A 281 -9.49 31.02 -11.21
C GLY A 281 -8.38 31.75 -11.97
N GLU A 282 -7.96 32.94 -11.54
CA GLU A 282 -6.93 33.71 -12.24
C GLU A 282 -5.54 33.45 -11.64
N ILE A 283 -4.56 33.20 -12.51
CA ILE A 283 -3.15 33.01 -12.15
C ILE A 283 -2.33 34.15 -12.76
N GLY A 284 -1.54 34.81 -11.94
CA GLY A 284 -0.61 35.85 -12.35
C GLY A 284 0.78 35.66 -11.75
N VAL A 285 1.77 36.31 -12.34
CA VAL A 285 3.13 36.41 -11.79
C VAL A 285 3.45 37.89 -11.67
N PHE A 286 3.95 38.28 -10.49
CA PHE A 286 4.33 39.66 -10.23
C PHE A 286 5.43 40.10 -11.21
N HIS A 287 5.46 41.38 -11.54
CA HIS A 287 6.53 41.93 -12.36
C HIS A 287 7.88 41.66 -11.66
N PRO A 288 8.95 41.31 -12.39
CA PRO A 288 10.18 40.83 -11.77
C PRO A 288 10.78 41.89 -10.84
N ASP A 289 10.62 41.64 -9.55
CA ASP A 289 11.37 42.24 -8.45
C ASP A 289 12.66 41.40 -8.28
N PRO A 290 13.81 41.98 -7.88
CA PRO A 290 14.99 41.19 -7.46
C PRO A 290 14.72 40.20 -6.31
N ILE A 291 13.54 40.26 -5.70
CA ILE A 291 13.15 39.45 -4.55
C ILE A 291 12.25 38.29 -5.00
N HIS A 292 12.66 37.07 -4.65
CA HIS A 292 12.04 35.82 -5.08
C HIS A 292 11.53 35.02 -3.87
N PRO A 293 10.57 34.08 -4.03
CA PRO A 293 10.14 33.25 -2.92
C PRO A 293 11.23 32.23 -2.56
N ALA A 294 11.44 32.00 -1.27
CA ALA A 294 12.41 31.03 -0.77
C ALA A 294 11.87 29.60 -0.93
N VAL A 295 12.11 29.04 -2.11
CA VAL A 295 11.72 27.68 -2.47
C VAL A 295 12.83 26.99 -3.28
N GLU A 296 12.84 25.66 -3.21
CA GLU A 296 13.78 24.82 -3.95
C GLU A 296 13.05 23.60 -4.50
N PHE A 297 13.18 23.38 -5.80
CA PHE A 297 12.64 22.23 -6.51
C PHE A 297 13.76 21.23 -6.76
N ILE A 298 13.51 19.97 -6.41
CA ILE A 298 14.45 18.86 -6.65
C ILE A 298 13.86 17.97 -7.73
N PHE A 299 14.55 17.93 -8.86
CA PHE A 299 14.21 17.06 -9.99
C PHE A 299 15.22 15.92 -10.10
N LEU A 300 14.73 14.75 -10.49
CA LEU A 300 15.54 13.64 -10.99
C LEU A 300 15.60 13.74 -12.51
N LYS A 301 16.78 13.51 -13.08
CA LYS A 301 16.98 13.49 -14.53
C LYS A 301 17.91 12.36 -14.94
N GLU A 302 17.65 11.79 -16.11
CA GLU A 302 18.57 10.88 -16.80
C GLU A 302 19.84 11.61 -17.29
#